data_AF-A0AAX2H1W2-F1
#
_entry.id   AF-A0AAX2H1W2-F1
#
_cell.length_a   1.000
_cell.length_b   1.000
_cell.length_c   1.000
_cell.angle_alpha   90.00
_cell.angle_beta   90.00
_cell.angle_gamma   90.00
#
_symmetry.space_group_name_H-M   'P 1'
#
loop_
_entity.id
_entity.type
_entity.pdbx_description
1 polymer ?
#
loop_
_entity_poly.entity_id
_entity_poly.type
_entity_poly.pdbx_seq_one_letter_code
_entity_poly.pdbx_strand_id
1 'polypeptide(L)' 'MNHTIRITIEQSSDDFYWAYAENVPALTGAGATETEARENILECIELLKKENNHPAVLDDNYTLLYEFERITNEEEVLAQ' A
#
# COMPACT_ATOMS: atom_id res chain seq x y z
N MET A 1 -12.56 14.85 12.28
CA MET A 1 -13.10 13.64 11.63
C MET A 1 -11.96 12.65 11.56
N ASN A 2 -12.16 11.34 11.70
CA ASN A 2 -11.05 10.39 11.53
C ASN A 2 -10.93 10.06 10.03
N HIS A 3 -9.80 10.39 9.42
CA HIS A 3 -9.57 10.04 8.02
C HIS A 3 -9.23 8.55 7.90
N THR A 4 -9.60 7.91 6.80
CA THR A 4 -9.18 6.53 6.50
C THR A 4 -8.32 6.55 5.26
N ILE A 5 -7.09 6.04 5.35
CA ILE A 5 -6.23 5.79 4.21
C ILE A 5 -6.38 4.31 3.87
N ARG A 6 -6.88 4.02 2.67
CA ARG A 6 -7.09 2.65 2.18
C ARG A 6 -5.82 2.19 1.49
N ILE A 7 -5.18 1.16 2.01
CA ILE A 7 -3.96 0.57 1.49
C ILE A 7 -4.30 -0.77 0.87
N THR A 8 -4.05 -0.92 -0.43
CA THR A 8 -4.09 -2.21 -1.10
C THR A 8 -2.69 -2.79 -1.07
N ILE A 9 -2.57 -4.03 -0.59
CA ILE A 9 -1.37 -4.85 -0.76
C ILE A 9 -1.65 -5.84 -1.86
N GLU A 10 -1.01 -5.65 -3.00
CA GLU A 10 -1.15 -6.47 -4.20
C GLU A 10 0.04 -7.43 -4.30
N GLN A 11 -0.22 -8.73 -4.43
CA GLN A 11 0.78 -9.71 -4.88
C GLN A 11 0.69 -9.86 -6.40
N SER A 12 1.76 -9.53 -7.11
CA SER A 12 1.88 -9.72 -8.55
C SER A 12 2.28 -11.15 -8.91
N SER A 13 2.13 -11.50 -10.19
CA SER A 13 2.38 -12.86 -10.71
C SER A 13 3.84 -13.32 -10.63
N ASP A 14 4.78 -12.41 -10.36
CA ASP A 14 6.21 -12.68 -10.13
C ASP A 14 6.55 -12.81 -8.63
N ASP A 15 5.55 -13.04 -7.78
CA ASP A 15 5.66 -13.15 -6.31
C ASP A 15 6.21 -11.90 -5.62
N PHE A 16 6.12 -10.74 -6.29
CA PHE A 16 6.44 -9.44 -5.70
C PHE A 16 5.21 -8.79 -5.08
N TYR A 17 5.41 -7.95 -4.07
CA TYR A 17 4.33 -7.29 -3.34
C TYR A 17 4.42 -5.78 -3.50
N TRP A 18 3.31 -5.17 -3.87
CA TRP A 18 3.11 -3.72 -3.91
C TRP A 18 2.16 -3.32 -2.79
N ALA A 19 2.44 -2.20 -2.13
CA ALA A 19 1.51 -1.53 -1.25
C ALA A 19 1.25 -0.14 -1.80
N TYR A 20 0.00 0.27 -1.96
CA TYR A 20 -0.34 1.62 -2.40
C TYR A 20 -1.63 2.12 -1.77
N ALA A 21 -1.71 3.43 -1.54
CA ALA A 21 -2.95 4.02 -1.06
C ALA A 21 -3.90 4.36 -2.22
N GLU A 22 -5.13 3.86 -2.18
CA GLU A 22 -6.13 4.12 -3.23
C GLU A 22 -6.59 5.57 -3.24
N ASN A 23 -6.62 6.20 -2.07
CA ASN A 23 -7.23 7.51 -1.85
C ASN A 23 -6.25 8.59 -1.42
N VAL A 24 -4.95 8.29 -1.39
CA VAL A 24 -3.89 9.26 -1.09
C VAL A 24 -2.74 9.06 -2.07
N PRO A 25 -2.55 9.98 -3.04
CA PRO A 25 -1.50 9.83 -4.03
C PRO A 25 -0.11 9.85 -3.39
N ALA A 26 0.85 9.21 -4.05
CA ALA A 26 2.26 9.10 -3.67
C ALA A 26 2.58 8.24 -2.43
N LEU A 27 1.59 7.63 -1.75
CA LEU A 27 1.84 6.61 -0.75
C LEU A 27 2.02 5.25 -1.42
N THR A 28 3.26 4.78 -1.48
CA THR A 28 3.62 3.50 -2.06
C THR A 28 4.70 2.80 -1.26
N GLY A 29 4.70 1.47 -1.29
CA GLY A 29 5.77 0.62 -0.79
C GLY A 29 5.85 -0.64 -1.65
N ALA A 30 6.96 -1.35 -1.58
CA ALA A 30 7.11 -2.61 -2.30
C ALA A 30 8.09 -3.54 -1.59
N GLY A 31 8.01 -4.83 -1.86
CA GLY A 31 8.88 -5.81 -1.22
C GLY A 31 8.74 -7.22 -1.78
N ALA A 32 9.70 -8.08 -1.47
CA ALA A 32 9.63 -9.50 -1.79
C ALA A 32 8.66 -10.27 -0.89
N THR A 33 8.13 -9.62 0.15
CA THR A 33 7.10 -10.17 1.04
C THR A 33 6.02 -9.14 1.33
N GLU A 34 4.82 -9.61 1.72
CA GLU A 34 3.73 -8.75 2.18
C GLU A 34 4.18 -7.82 3.32
N THR A 35 4.97 -8.35 4.26
CA THR A 35 5.53 -7.61 5.40
C THR A 35 6.44 -6.48 4.92
N GLU A 36 7.36 -6.76 3.99
CA GLU A 36 8.28 -5.75 3.46
C GLU A 36 7.51 -4.62 2.75
N ALA A 37 6.52 -4.95 1.92
CA ALA A 37 5.69 -3.95 1.25
C ALA A 37 4.93 -3.06 2.25
N ARG A 38 4.39 -3.67 3.31
CA ARG A 38 3.72 -2.96 4.40
C ARG A 38 4.65 -2.05 5.18
N GLU A 39 5.86 -2.50 5.51
CA GLU A 39 6.87 -1.70 6.18
C GLU A 39 7.31 -0.53 5.29
N ASN A 40 7.53 -0.77 4.00
CA ASN A 40 7.97 0.25 3.05
C ASN A 40 6.93 1.38 2.87
N ILE A 41 5.63 1.08 2.85
CA ILE A 41 4.62 2.14 2.77
C ILE A 41 4.51 2.96 4.07
N LEU A 42 4.77 2.34 5.22
CA LEU A 42 4.88 3.07 6.50
C LEU A 42 6.11 3.99 6.50
N GLU A 43 7.24 3.51 5.98
CA GLU A 43 8.43 4.35 5.80
C GLU A 43 8.17 5.52 4.83
N CYS A 44 7.47 5.27 3.72
CA CYS A 44 7.06 6.31 2.78
C CYS A 44 6.24 7.41 3.46
N ILE A 45 5.27 7.04 4.31
CA ILE A 45 4.47 7.99 5.11
C ILE A 45 5.38 8.83 6.02
N GLU A 46 6.31 8.19 6.73
CA GLU A 46 7.22 8.90 7.64
C GLU A 46 8.25 9.77 6.92
N LEU A 47 8.64 9.42 5.69
CA LEU A 47 9.45 10.27 4.83
C LEU A 47 8.67 11.48 4.34
N LEU A 48 7.44 11.31 3.86
CA LEU A 48 6.61 12.40 3.36
C LEU A 48 6.26 13.43 4.44
N LYS A 49 6.02 12.99 5.69
CA LYS A 49 5.81 13.90 6.82
C LYS A 49 6.98 14.83 7.11
N LYS A 50 8.20 14.50 6.65
CA LYS A 50 9.39 15.36 6.80
C LYS A 50 9.50 16.40 5.69
N GLU A 51 8.77 16.23 4.61
CA GLU A 51 8.76 17.15 3.46
C GLU A 51 7.71 18.24 3.68
N ASN A 52 7.96 19.44 3.14
CA ASN A 52 7.02 20.57 3.26
C ASN A 52 5.81 20.49 2.30
N ASN A 53 5.80 19.53 1.39
CA ASN A 53 4.75 19.35 0.39
C ASN A 53 4.31 17.88 0.37
N HIS A 54 3.38 17.54 1.24
CA HIS A 54 2.83 16.19 1.37
C HIS A 54 1.29 16.23 1.46
N PRO A 55 0.60 15.09 1.30
CA PRO A 55 -0.86 15.05 1.38
C PRO A 55 -1.36 15.49 2.77
N ALA A 56 -2.24 16.49 2.82
CA ALA A 56 -2.71 17.10 4.08
C ALA A 56 -3.36 16.10 5.07
N VAL A 57 -3.82 14.94 4.59
CA VAL A 57 -4.32 13.86 5.45
C VAL A 57 -3.26 13.33 6.43
N LEU A 58 -1.97 13.46 6.11
CA LEU A 58 -0.87 13.01 6.98
C LEU A 58 -0.62 13.95 8.18
N ASP A 59 -1.19 15.16 8.17
CA ASP A 59 -1.10 16.14 9.27
C ASP A 59 -2.19 15.96 10.35
N ASP A 60 -3.23 15.16 10.09
CA ASP A 60 -4.33 14.90 11.02
C ASP A 60 -4.30 13.45 11.50
N ASN A 61 -5.21 13.09 12.40
CA ASN A 61 -5.44 11.73 12.80
C ASN A 61 -6.10 10.94 11.66
N TYR A 62 -5.48 9.81 11.31
CA TYR A 62 -5.98 8.87 10.34
C TYR A 62 -5.85 7.43 10.83
N THR A 63 -6.62 6.54 10.20
CA THR A 63 -6.51 5.09 10.36
C THR A 63 -6.11 4.49 9.02
N LEU A 64 -5.23 3.49 9.07
CA LEU A 64 -4.88 2.69 7.91
C LEU A 64 -5.83 1.49 7.85
N LEU A 65 -6.51 1.32 6.72
CA LEU A 65 -7.29 0.14 6.41
C LEU A 65 -6.54 -0.63 5.33
N TYR A 66 -6.23 -1.90 5.59
CA TYR A 66 -5.49 -2.74 4.65
C TYR A 66 -6.41 -3.76 4.00
N GLU A 67 -6.28 -3.89 2.69
CA GLU A 67 -6.90 -4.92 1.87
C GLU A 67 -5.79 -5.67 1.13
N PHE A 68 -5.95 -6.99 0.96
CA PHE A 68 -4.97 -7.83 0.27
C PHE A 68 -5.59 -8.38 -1.02
N GLU A 69 -4.88 -8.21 -2.12
CA GLU A 69 -5.27 -8.67 -3.44
C GLU A 69 -4.15 -9.52 -4.03
N ARG A 70 -4.51 -10.63 -4.66
CA ARG A 70 -3.57 -11.45 -5.42
C ARG A 70 -3.99 -11.43 -6.88
N ILE A 71 -3.10 -10.98 -7.75
CA ILE A 71 -3.31 -11.04 -9.19
C ILE A 71 -2.89 -12.43 -9.65
N THR A 72 -3.85 -13.21 -10.12
CA THR A 72 -3.61 -14.48 -10.80
C THR A 72 -3.84 -14.31 -12.30
N ASN A 73 -3.01 -14.98 -13.11
CA ASN A 73 -3.30 -15.08 -14.54
C ASN A 73 -4.42 -16.11 -14.75
N GLU A 74 -5.29 -15.89 -15.74
CA GLU A 74 -6.44 -16.76 -16.04
C GLU A 74 -6.05 -18.24 -16.23
N GLU A 75 -4.80 -18.52 -16.65
CA GLU A 75 -4.27 -19.87 -16.83
C GLU A 75 -4.07 -20.65 -15.53
N GLU A 76 -3.82 -19.98 -14.38
CA GLU A 76 -3.64 -20.65 -13.08
C GLU A 76 -4.97 -21.08 -12.45
N VAL A 77 -6.08 -20.41 -12.77
CA VAL A 77 -7.41 -20.71 -12.22
C VAL A 77 -7.98 -22.02 -12.76
N LEU A 78 -7.60 -22.40 -13.98
CA LEU A 78 -8.07 -23.62 -14.66
C LEU A 78 -7.26 -24.88 -14.31
N ALA A 79 -6.17 -24.74 -13.54
CA ALA A 79 -5.26 -25.84 -13.17
C ALA A 79 -5.51 -26.43 -11.77
N GLN A 80 -6.54 -25.97 -11.05
CA GLN A 80 -6.96 -26.46 -9.72
C GLN A 80 -8.30 -27.18 -9.78
#